data_AF-A0A934S268-F1
#
_entry.id   AF-A0A934S268-F1
#
_cell.length_a   1.000
_cell.length_b   1.000
_cell.length_c   1.000
_cell.angle_alpha   90.00
_cell.angle_beta   90.00
_cell.angle_gamma   90.00
#
_symmetry.space_group_name_H-M   'P 1'
#
loop_
_entity.id
_entity.type
_entity.pdbx_description
1 polymer ?
#
loop_
_entity_poly.entity_id
_entity_poly.type
_entity_poly.pdbx_seq_one_letter_code
_entity_poly.pdbx_strand_id
1 'polypeptide(L)'
;MKILSILIFLTLAASNALGESAKAPLLSIGSPAPDFNLPGIDGKNHQLSDYDSSRLLAIVFTCNHCPTAQAYEQRLNELATAYSKEDLTLIAISPNDDKAVRLDELGYSEYNDSLEEMIERAKDAEFKFPYLYDGENQKVSWAYGAQVTPQVLIFDEERKLKFNGRIDDNDNPALAKSFETRDAIDALLAGKPVPVETTKVFGCSVKWSSKRENAAEFIERWNAEPSALSLLELDQLESLRKNDSENLRLINVWATWCGPCVAEFPDLVDIHRQYRGRSFETVTVSMDLPKTRSRVDAFLKAKAASMTNYLYNSTDRYALINALDGGEWDGALPYTLLVAPGGKVIYQAQGQFDPLQLKKAIVGHLGRTYFE
;
A
#
# COMPACT_ATOMS: atom_id res chain seq x y z
N MET A 1 -16.40 -72.74 -11.90
CA MET A 1 -17.39 -71.65 -11.78
C MET A 1 -17.01 -70.76 -10.59
N LYS A 2 -16.10 -69.81 -10.79
CA LYS A 2 -15.87 -68.66 -9.89
C LYS A 2 -15.49 -67.49 -10.80
N ILE A 3 -16.35 -66.48 -10.80
CA ILE A 3 -16.38 -65.36 -11.73
C ILE A 3 -15.31 -64.35 -11.30
N LEU A 4 -14.40 -64.03 -12.21
CA LEU A 4 -13.37 -63.01 -12.06
C LEU A 4 -14.04 -61.63 -12.24
N SER A 5 -14.21 -60.88 -11.15
CA SER A 5 -14.73 -59.51 -11.19
C SER A 5 -13.57 -58.54 -11.38
N ILE A 6 -13.43 -58.01 -12.60
CA ILE A 6 -12.50 -56.94 -12.94
C ILE A 6 -13.18 -55.61 -12.57
N LEU A 7 -12.76 -54.99 -11.46
CA LEU A 7 -13.11 -53.61 -11.15
C LEU A 7 -12.23 -52.69 -12.02
N ILE A 8 -12.85 -52.03 -12.99
CA ILE A 8 -12.25 -50.92 -13.74
C ILE A 8 -12.40 -49.67 -12.88
N PHE A 9 -11.30 -49.26 -12.22
CA PHE A 9 -11.22 -47.93 -11.59
C PHE A 9 -11.08 -46.89 -12.71
N LEU A 10 -12.17 -46.19 -13.01
CA LEU A 10 -12.14 -44.98 -13.83
C LEU A 10 -11.56 -43.85 -12.97
N THR A 11 -10.26 -43.62 -13.06
CA THR A 11 -9.62 -42.43 -12.50
C THR A 11 -10.04 -41.22 -13.31
N LEU A 12 -10.98 -40.42 -12.79
CA LEU A 12 -11.21 -39.05 -13.25
C LEU A 12 -9.95 -38.24 -12.90
N ALA A 13 -9.06 -38.03 -13.87
CA ALA A 13 -8.05 -37.00 -13.77
C ALA A 13 -8.74 -35.64 -13.85
N ALA A 14 -9.08 -35.06 -12.71
CA ALA A 14 -9.39 -33.64 -12.62
C ALA A 14 -8.09 -32.89 -12.91
N SER A 15 -7.92 -32.43 -14.15
CA SER A 15 -6.88 -31.49 -14.52
C SER A 15 -7.14 -30.16 -13.82
N ASN A 16 -6.61 -30.00 -12.61
CA ASN A 16 -6.42 -28.69 -11.99
C ASN A 16 -5.32 -27.96 -12.76
N ALA A 17 -5.64 -27.45 -13.94
CA ALA A 17 -4.93 -26.32 -14.49
C ALA A 17 -5.33 -25.11 -13.63
N LEU A 18 -4.61 -24.91 -12.53
CA LEU A 18 -4.59 -23.62 -11.83
C LEU A 18 -4.21 -22.58 -12.89
N GLY A 19 -5.21 -21.80 -13.31
CA GLY A 19 -5.09 -20.86 -14.41
C GLY A 19 -3.96 -19.89 -14.15
N GLU A 20 -2.91 -19.96 -14.98
CA GLU A 20 -1.88 -18.95 -15.02
C GLU A 20 -2.57 -17.61 -15.33
N SER A 21 -2.47 -16.63 -14.42
CA SER A 21 -3.10 -15.33 -14.60
C SER A 21 -2.61 -14.73 -15.91
N ALA A 22 -3.52 -14.46 -16.85
CA ALA A 22 -3.17 -13.90 -18.14
C ALA A 22 -2.34 -12.62 -17.96
N LYS A 23 -1.16 -12.55 -18.61
CA LYS A 23 -0.31 -11.36 -18.62
C LYS A 23 -0.74 -10.45 -19.77
N ALA A 24 -0.83 -9.15 -19.52
CA ALA A 24 -1.05 -8.18 -20.57
C ALA A 24 0.08 -8.27 -21.62
N PRO A 25 -0.25 -8.33 -22.93
CA PRO A 25 0.74 -8.38 -23.98
C PRO A 25 1.52 -7.06 -24.02
N LEU A 26 2.84 -7.13 -24.14
CA LEU A 26 3.67 -5.92 -24.28
C LEU A 26 3.37 -5.21 -25.60
N LEU A 27 3.26 -3.88 -25.54
CA LEU A 27 3.16 -3.04 -26.72
C LEU A 27 4.54 -3.00 -27.42
N SER A 28 4.56 -3.33 -28.72
CA SER A 28 5.78 -3.36 -29.52
C SER A 28 6.27 -1.96 -29.91
N ILE A 29 7.58 -1.78 -30.04
CA ILE A 29 8.15 -0.55 -30.59
C ILE A 29 7.56 -0.27 -31.98
N GLY A 30 7.19 0.99 -32.22
CA GLY A 30 6.50 1.45 -33.43
C GLY A 30 4.98 1.30 -33.42
N SER A 31 4.39 0.64 -32.42
CA SER A 31 2.92 0.60 -32.27
C SER A 31 2.36 1.98 -31.93
N PRO A 32 1.16 2.34 -32.43
CA PRO A 32 0.48 3.55 -31.99
C PRO A 32 0.08 3.46 -30.51
N ALA A 33 0.08 4.58 -29.81
CA ALA A 33 -0.50 4.71 -28.49
C ALA A 33 -1.99 4.32 -28.52
N PRO A 34 -2.44 3.33 -27.74
CA PRO A 34 -3.87 3.05 -27.58
C PRO A 34 -4.62 4.28 -27.02
N ASP A 35 -5.81 4.56 -27.53
CA ASP A 35 -6.60 5.68 -27.01
C ASP A 35 -7.11 5.39 -25.59
N PHE A 36 -7.40 6.44 -24.83
CA PHE A 36 -7.93 6.34 -23.47
C PHE A 36 -8.83 7.52 -23.11
N ASN A 37 -9.64 7.33 -22.06
CA ASN A 37 -10.43 8.37 -21.43
C ASN A 37 -10.50 8.04 -19.93
N LEU A 38 -9.61 8.66 -19.14
CA LEU A 38 -9.40 8.31 -17.74
C LEU A 38 -9.63 9.50 -16.80
N PRO A 39 -10.25 9.29 -15.63
CA PRO A 39 -10.34 10.33 -14.61
C PRO A 39 -8.97 10.63 -14.02
N GLY A 40 -8.67 11.91 -13.87
CA GLY A 40 -7.47 12.43 -13.22
C GLY A 40 -7.74 12.95 -11.81
N ILE A 41 -6.68 13.08 -11.02
CA ILE A 41 -6.71 13.70 -9.69
C ILE A 41 -7.19 15.17 -9.69
N ASP A 42 -7.26 15.82 -10.86
CA ASP A 42 -7.80 17.16 -11.04
C ASP A 42 -9.32 17.20 -11.22
N GLY A 43 -9.99 16.04 -11.11
CA GLY A 43 -11.43 15.89 -11.26
C GLY A 43 -11.91 15.94 -12.72
N LYS A 44 -10.99 15.93 -13.70
CA LYS A 44 -11.31 15.92 -15.13
C LYS A 44 -11.02 14.56 -15.73
N ASN A 45 -11.66 14.30 -16.86
CA ASN A 45 -11.28 13.19 -17.72
C ASN A 45 -10.22 13.65 -18.70
N HIS A 46 -9.23 12.80 -18.94
CA HIS A 46 -8.11 13.03 -19.84
C HIS A 46 -8.14 11.99 -20.96
N GLN A 47 -7.94 12.45 -22.19
CA GLN A 47 -7.87 11.64 -23.39
C GLN A 47 -6.49 11.76 -24.04
N LEU A 48 -6.12 10.81 -24.90
CA LEU A 48 -4.83 10.83 -25.58
C LEU A 48 -4.60 12.14 -26.36
N SER A 49 -5.65 12.65 -27.03
CA SER A 49 -5.60 13.87 -27.83
C SER A 49 -5.41 15.15 -27.01
N ASP A 50 -5.65 15.12 -25.69
CA ASP A 50 -5.38 16.28 -24.82
C ASP A 50 -3.88 16.62 -24.76
N TYR A 51 -3.03 15.68 -25.20
CA TYR A 51 -1.58 15.79 -25.18
C TYR A 51 -0.96 16.05 -26.54
N ASP A 52 -1.74 16.25 -27.62
CA ASP A 52 -1.23 16.40 -29.01
C ASP A 52 -0.29 17.61 -29.21
N SER A 53 -0.31 18.59 -28.30
CA SER A 53 0.58 19.75 -28.36
C SER A 53 2.03 19.45 -27.99
N SER A 54 2.32 18.33 -27.32
CA SER A 54 3.69 17.95 -26.97
C SER A 54 4.29 17.03 -28.01
N ARG A 55 5.56 17.28 -28.35
CA ARG A 55 6.32 16.48 -29.31
C ARG A 55 6.45 15.05 -28.82
N LEU A 56 6.85 14.87 -27.56
CA LEU A 56 6.90 13.58 -26.91
C LEU A 56 5.81 13.46 -25.84
N LEU A 57 5.30 12.23 -25.68
CA LEU A 57 4.42 11.85 -24.58
C LEU A 57 5.07 10.68 -23.82
N ALA A 58 5.39 10.90 -22.54
CA ALA A 58 5.82 9.84 -21.63
C ALA A 58 4.62 9.42 -20.75
N ILE A 59 4.28 8.14 -20.79
CA ILE A 59 3.26 7.53 -19.93
C ILE A 59 3.96 6.63 -18.91
N VAL A 60 3.76 6.91 -17.64
CA VAL A 60 4.33 6.15 -16.53
C VAL A 60 3.24 5.38 -15.81
N PHE A 61 3.29 4.06 -15.84
CA PHE A 61 2.46 3.23 -14.96
C PHE A 61 3.10 3.21 -13.58
N THR A 62 2.42 3.74 -12.56
CA THR A 62 2.93 3.86 -11.17
C THR A 62 1.80 3.63 -10.16
N CYS A 63 2.08 3.60 -8.86
CA CYS A 63 1.04 3.50 -7.82
C CYS A 63 1.45 4.16 -6.50
N ASN A 64 0.53 4.23 -5.54
CA ASN A 64 0.76 4.91 -4.26
C ASN A 64 1.48 4.01 -3.26
N HIS A 65 1.21 2.71 -3.27
CA HIS A 65 1.66 1.81 -2.21
C HIS A 65 3.00 1.10 -2.44
N CYS A 66 3.43 0.96 -3.70
CA CYS A 66 4.64 0.21 -4.01
C CYS A 66 5.89 0.99 -3.55
N PRO A 67 6.77 0.43 -2.69
CA PRO A 67 7.96 1.14 -2.23
C PRO A 67 8.91 1.50 -3.38
N THR A 68 9.02 0.63 -4.40
CA THR A 68 9.79 0.93 -5.61
C THR A 68 9.17 2.10 -6.38
N ALA A 69 7.84 2.13 -6.56
CA ALA A 69 7.18 3.24 -7.25
C ALA A 69 7.36 4.57 -6.50
N GLN A 70 7.17 4.55 -5.17
CA GLN A 70 7.38 5.71 -4.31
C GLN A 70 8.82 6.26 -4.40
N ALA A 71 9.82 5.37 -4.49
CA ALA A 71 11.23 5.76 -4.62
C ALA A 71 11.55 6.56 -5.90
N TYR A 72 10.70 6.50 -6.94
CA TYR A 72 10.91 7.21 -8.19
C TYR A 72 10.16 8.54 -8.30
N GLU A 73 9.24 8.85 -7.39
CA GLU A 73 8.35 10.02 -7.49
C GLU A 73 9.10 11.34 -7.69
N GLN A 74 10.15 11.60 -6.90
CA GLN A 74 10.93 12.82 -7.05
C GLN A 74 11.61 12.90 -8.43
N ARG A 75 12.20 11.80 -8.90
CA ARG A 75 12.85 11.75 -10.22
C ARG A 75 11.84 11.91 -11.35
N LEU A 76 10.61 11.44 -11.19
CA LEU A 76 9.51 11.69 -12.13
C LEU A 76 9.10 13.16 -12.14
N ASN A 77 9.05 13.82 -10.97
CA ASN A 77 8.83 15.27 -10.88
C ASN A 77 9.95 16.06 -11.58
N GLU A 78 11.21 15.66 -11.39
CA GLU A 78 12.36 16.25 -12.08
C GLU A 78 12.26 16.07 -13.59
N LEU A 79 11.92 14.87 -14.09
CA LEU A 79 11.71 14.62 -15.52
C LEU A 79 10.55 15.46 -16.08
N ALA A 80 9.43 15.57 -15.37
CA ALA A 80 8.27 16.35 -15.80
C ALA A 80 8.54 17.86 -15.87
N THR A 81 9.58 18.35 -15.19
CA THR A 81 9.91 19.79 -15.14
C THR A 81 11.21 20.15 -15.88
N ALA A 82 12.01 19.16 -16.28
CA ALA A 82 13.28 19.36 -16.99
C ALA A 82 13.11 19.85 -18.44
N TYR A 83 11.94 19.65 -19.04
CA TYR A 83 11.66 19.95 -20.45
C TYR A 83 10.51 20.96 -20.60
N SER A 84 10.45 21.62 -21.75
CA SER A 84 9.29 22.46 -22.09
C SER A 84 8.04 21.59 -22.29
N LYS A 85 6.84 22.15 -22.09
CA LYS A 85 5.58 21.43 -22.32
C LYS A 85 5.36 21.11 -23.81
N GLU A 86 5.95 21.91 -24.69
CA GLU A 86 5.98 21.66 -26.13
C GLU A 86 6.87 20.47 -26.48
N ASP A 87 7.97 20.24 -25.75
CA ASP A 87 8.89 19.13 -26.00
C ASP A 87 8.42 17.82 -25.37
N LEU A 88 7.99 17.84 -24.11
CA LEU A 88 7.59 16.64 -23.37
C LEU A 88 6.37 16.93 -22.49
N THR A 89 5.35 16.10 -22.63
CA THR A 89 4.37 15.88 -21.55
C THR A 89 4.63 14.53 -20.90
N LEU A 90 4.76 14.51 -19.58
CA LEU A 90 4.75 13.29 -18.78
C LEU A 90 3.40 13.18 -18.10
N ILE A 91 2.78 12.00 -18.18
CA ILE A 91 1.60 11.63 -17.39
C ILE A 91 1.85 10.33 -16.64
N ALA A 92 1.19 10.18 -15.51
CA ALA A 92 1.17 8.94 -14.76
C ALA A 92 -0.22 8.29 -14.82
N ILE A 93 -0.27 6.95 -14.84
CA ILE A 93 -1.48 6.16 -14.76
C ILE A 93 -1.34 5.17 -13.62
N SER A 94 -2.29 5.16 -12.68
CA SER A 94 -2.43 4.10 -11.68
C SER A 94 -3.18 2.92 -12.30
N PRO A 95 -2.51 1.76 -12.52
CA PRO A 95 -3.13 0.61 -13.15
C PRO A 95 -3.85 -0.29 -12.14
N ASN A 96 -3.72 -0.02 -10.84
CA ASN A 96 -4.09 -0.94 -9.78
C ASN A 96 -5.56 -0.76 -9.41
N ASP A 97 -6.26 -1.88 -9.30
CA ASP A 97 -7.59 -1.94 -8.71
C ASP A 97 -7.44 -1.90 -7.18
N ASP A 98 -8.00 -0.86 -6.56
CA ASP A 98 -7.91 -0.61 -5.12
C ASP A 98 -8.47 -1.76 -4.27
N LYS A 99 -9.45 -2.50 -4.79
CA LYS A 99 -10.07 -3.66 -4.13
C LYS A 99 -9.25 -4.94 -4.26
N ALA A 100 -8.23 -4.93 -5.13
CA ALA A 100 -7.30 -6.04 -5.31
C ALA A 100 -6.00 -5.87 -4.52
N VAL A 101 -5.79 -4.71 -3.90
CA VAL A 101 -4.64 -4.43 -3.02
C VAL A 101 -4.92 -5.04 -1.65
N ARG A 102 -4.01 -5.89 -1.16
CA ARG A 102 -4.14 -6.44 0.19
C ARG A 102 -3.57 -5.50 1.23
N LEU A 103 -4.09 -5.57 2.47
CA LEU A 103 -3.58 -4.74 3.58
C LEU A 103 -2.08 -4.91 3.80
N ASP A 104 -1.55 -6.14 3.75
CA ASP A 104 -0.11 -6.42 3.91
C ASP A 104 0.77 -5.83 2.79
N GLU A 105 0.18 -5.52 1.63
CA GLU A 105 0.88 -4.84 0.54
C GLU A 105 0.97 -3.31 0.75
N LEU A 106 0.17 -2.76 1.67
CA LEU A 106 0.17 -1.35 2.04
C LEU A 106 1.20 -1.01 3.14
N GLY A 107 2.08 -1.93 3.53
CA GLY A 107 3.01 -1.72 4.65
C GLY A 107 4.02 -0.57 4.48
N TYR A 108 4.15 -0.02 3.27
CA TYR A 108 5.03 1.11 2.94
C TYR A 108 4.26 2.41 2.62
N SER A 109 2.94 2.44 2.80
CA SER A 109 2.12 3.59 2.43
C SER A 109 0.92 3.72 3.36
N GLU A 110 0.55 4.95 3.67
CA GLU A 110 -0.69 5.29 4.35
C GLU A 110 -1.91 5.26 3.42
N TYR A 111 -1.66 5.27 2.10
CA TYR A 111 -2.64 5.31 1.03
C TYR A 111 -2.68 3.98 0.24
N ASN A 112 -3.88 3.54 -0.08
CA ASN A 112 -4.23 2.61 -1.15
C ASN A 112 -4.19 3.32 -2.53
N ASP A 113 -4.57 2.61 -3.59
CA ASP A 113 -4.49 3.08 -4.98
C ASP A 113 -5.83 3.60 -5.54
N SER A 114 -6.83 3.89 -4.69
CA SER A 114 -8.08 4.50 -5.14
C SER A 114 -7.85 5.92 -5.66
N LEU A 115 -8.75 6.41 -6.53
CA LEU A 115 -8.65 7.76 -7.06
C LEU A 115 -8.68 8.82 -5.94
N GLU A 116 -9.50 8.61 -4.91
CA GLU A 116 -9.57 9.51 -3.75
C GLU A 116 -8.23 9.62 -3.02
N GLU A 117 -7.54 8.50 -2.80
CA GLU A 117 -6.27 8.50 -2.09
C GLU A 117 -5.08 8.86 -3.00
N MET A 118 -5.19 8.68 -4.31
CA MET A 118 -4.26 9.25 -5.29
C MET A 118 -4.20 10.79 -5.22
N ILE A 119 -5.32 11.46 -4.94
CA ILE A 119 -5.35 12.92 -4.78
C ILE A 119 -4.49 13.35 -3.59
N GLU A 120 -4.65 12.68 -2.44
CA GLU A 120 -3.86 12.96 -1.24
C GLU A 120 -2.39 12.60 -1.44
N ARG A 121 -2.09 11.46 -2.09
CA ARG A 121 -0.70 11.07 -2.39
C ARG A 121 -0.02 12.09 -3.30
N ALA A 122 -0.70 12.52 -4.37
CA ALA A 122 -0.16 13.48 -5.32
C ALA A 122 0.10 14.85 -4.68
N LYS A 123 -0.74 15.25 -3.71
CA LYS A 123 -0.52 16.45 -2.91
C LYS A 123 0.70 16.31 -2.01
N ASP A 124 0.83 15.19 -1.29
CA ASP A 124 1.97 14.94 -0.39
C ASP A 124 3.31 14.83 -1.16
N ALA A 125 3.31 14.23 -2.35
CA ALA A 125 4.47 14.11 -3.23
C ALA A 125 4.66 15.29 -4.19
N GLU A 126 3.78 16.28 -4.11
CA GLU A 126 3.76 17.49 -4.95
C GLU A 126 3.89 17.22 -6.46
N PHE A 127 3.17 16.22 -6.97
CA PHE A 127 3.31 15.75 -8.36
C PHE A 127 3.21 16.89 -9.38
N LYS A 128 4.14 16.89 -10.34
CA LYS A 128 4.27 17.90 -11.41
C LYS A 128 3.67 17.46 -12.74
N PHE A 129 2.94 16.36 -12.74
CA PHE A 129 2.35 15.72 -13.91
C PHE A 129 0.89 15.31 -13.62
N PRO A 130 0.02 15.19 -14.65
CA PRO A 130 -1.29 14.56 -14.51
C PRO A 130 -1.15 13.13 -13.97
N TYR A 131 -1.99 12.76 -13.02
CA TYR A 131 -2.06 11.40 -12.47
C TYR A 131 -3.48 10.85 -12.66
N LEU A 132 -3.59 9.79 -13.47
CA LEU A 132 -4.85 9.27 -13.97
C LEU A 132 -5.14 7.89 -13.38
N TYR A 133 -6.41 7.56 -13.17
CA TYR A 133 -6.82 6.29 -12.57
C TYR A 133 -7.44 5.36 -13.62
N ASP A 134 -6.85 4.17 -13.78
CA ASP A 134 -7.39 3.10 -14.62
C ASP A 134 -7.75 1.84 -13.81
N GLY A 135 -7.69 1.89 -12.47
CA GLY A 135 -7.93 0.73 -11.61
C GLY A 135 -9.34 0.15 -11.67
N GLU A 136 -10.34 0.94 -12.06
CA GLU A 136 -11.74 0.49 -12.09
C GLU A 136 -11.99 -0.65 -13.09
N ASN A 137 -11.36 -0.61 -14.27
CA ASN A 137 -11.55 -1.63 -15.31
C ASN A 137 -10.26 -2.05 -16.03
N GLN A 138 -9.16 -1.31 -15.85
CA GLN A 138 -7.80 -1.65 -16.24
C GLN A 138 -7.59 -1.89 -17.75
N LYS A 139 -8.52 -1.42 -18.58
CA LYS A 139 -8.47 -1.65 -20.04
C LYS A 139 -7.32 -0.90 -20.67
N VAL A 140 -7.03 0.32 -20.21
CA VAL A 140 -5.94 1.13 -20.76
C VAL A 140 -4.61 0.47 -20.40
N SER A 141 -4.40 0.14 -19.13
CA SER A 141 -3.22 -0.55 -18.63
C SER A 141 -2.99 -1.88 -19.34
N TRP A 142 -4.06 -2.63 -19.63
CA TRP A 142 -3.97 -3.84 -20.44
C TRP A 142 -3.55 -3.56 -21.89
N ALA A 143 -4.15 -2.56 -22.55
CA ALA A 143 -3.86 -2.21 -23.94
C ALA A 143 -2.43 -1.70 -24.15
N TYR A 144 -1.89 -0.99 -23.16
CA TYR A 144 -0.50 -0.50 -23.15
C TYR A 144 0.51 -1.56 -22.70
N GLY A 145 0.05 -2.71 -22.17
CA GLY A 145 0.93 -3.77 -21.72
C GLY A 145 1.64 -3.46 -20.41
N ALA A 146 0.98 -2.77 -19.47
CA ALA A 146 1.51 -2.50 -18.14
C ALA A 146 1.75 -3.83 -17.38
N GLN A 147 2.93 -3.99 -16.79
CA GLN A 147 3.30 -5.21 -16.07
C GLN A 147 3.62 -4.96 -14.60
N VAL A 148 4.34 -3.88 -14.33
CA VAL A 148 4.84 -3.52 -13.01
C VAL A 148 4.68 -2.02 -12.77
N THR A 149 4.83 -1.62 -11.51
CA THR A 149 4.92 -0.23 -11.08
C THR A 149 6.30 0.00 -10.45
N PRO A 150 7.15 0.91 -10.99
CA PRO A 150 6.93 1.74 -12.17
C PRO A 150 7.34 1.10 -13.52
N GLN A 151 6.71 1.54 -14.61
CA GLN A 151 7.08 1.25 -15.99
C GLN A 151 6.85 2.49 -16.88
N VAL A 152 7.77 2.80 -17.79
CA VAL A 152 7.71 3.99 -18.65
C VAL A 152 7.56 3.60 -20.11
N LEU A 153 6.63 4.26 -20.80
CA LEU A 153 6.48 4.21 -22.26
C LEU A 153 6.64 5.63 -22.83
N ILE A 154 7.46 5.81 -23.87
CA ILE A 154 7.62 7.11 -24.55
C ILE A 154 7.16 6.99 -25.98
N PHE A 155 6.30 7.92 -26.38
CA PHE A 155 5.73 8.05 -27.72
C PHE A 155 6.26 9.32 -28.41
N ASP A 156 6.50 9.23 -29.71
CA ASP A 156 6.93 10.35 -30.55
C ASP A 156 5.78 11.28 -30.98
N GLU A 157 6.10 12.23 -31.88
CA GLU A 157 5.17 13.21 -32.45
C GLU A 157 4.01 12.55 -33.21
N GLU A 158 4.21 11.34 -33.75
CA GLU A 158 3.18 10.54 -34.43
C GLU A 158 2.47 9.56 -33.46
N ARG A 159 2.72 9.70 -32.15
CA ARG A 159 2.27 8.81 -31.09
C ARG A 159 2.67 7.35 -31.32
N LYS A 160 3.85 7.11 -31.87
CA LYS A 160 4.46 5.78 -32.02
C LYS A 160 5.38 5.49 -30.86
N LEU A 161 5.27 4.30 -30.27
CA LEU A 161 6.11 3.87 -29.16
C LEU A 161 7.58 3.82 -29.59
N LYS A 162 8.46 4.48 -28.84
CA LYS A 162 9.93 4.50 -29.07
C LYS A 162 10.72 3.95 -27.90
N PHE A 163 10.13 3.92 -26.72
CA PHE A 163 10.77 3.39 -25.52
C PHE A 163 9.75 2.67 -24.66
N ASN A 164 10.11 1.49 -24.14
CA ASN A 164 9.35 0.74 -23.13
C ASN A 164 10.33 0.17 -22.10
N GLY A 165 10.35 0.73 -20.89
CA GLY A 165 11.40 0.35 -19.95
C GLY A 165 11.32 0.99 -18.58
N ARG A 166 12.48 0.95 -17.91
CA ARG A 166 12.72 1.48 -16.58
C ARG A 166 13.05 2.97 -16.62
N ILE A 167 12.93 3.62 -15.47
CA ILE A 167 13.29 5.03 -15.31
C ILE A 167 14.82 5.18 -15.35
N ASP A 168 15.50 4.43 -14.47
CA ASP A 168 16.94 4.30 -14.35
C ASP A 168 17.29 2.88 -13.82
N ASP A 169 18.57 2.62 -13.52
CA ASP A 169 19.03 1.30 -13.06
C ASP A 169 18.94 1.04 -11.56
N ASN A 170 18.47 1.98 -10.73
CA ASN A 170 18.41 1.80 -9.29
C ASN A 170 17.31 2.63 -8.58
N ASP A 171 16.45 1.95 -7.80
CA ASP A 171 15.43 2.65 -7.02
C ASP A 171 16.02 3.51 -5.89
N ASN A 172 17.24 3.24 -5.41
CA ASN A 172 17.97 4.19 -4.60
C ASN A 172 18.69 5.22 -5.50
N PRO A 173 18.30 6.51 -5.47
CA PRO A 173 18.88 7.54 -6.33
C PRO A 173 20.39 7.73 -6.12
N ALA A 174 20.92 7.44 -4.93
CA ALA A 174 22.35 7.54 -4.65
C ALA A 174 23.18 6.44 -5.33
N LEU A 175 22.55 5.37 -5.82
CA LEU A 175 23.20 4.22 -6.44
C LEU A 175 22.97 4.15 -7.97
N ALA A 176 22.11 5.01 -8.52
CA ALA A 176 21.81 5.05 -9.95
C ALA A 176 23.03 5.48 -10.78
N LYS A 177 23.27 4.78 -11.90
CA LYS A 177 24.42 4.96 -12.80
C LYS A 177 24.03 5.12 -14.26
N SER A 178 22.84 4.68 -14.66
CA SER A 178 22.31 4.89 -16.02
C SER A 178 20.86 5.34 -15.98
N PHE A 179 20.44 6.19 -16.91
CA PHE A 179 19.17 6.92 -16.86
C PHE A 179 18.38 6.75 -18.15
N GLU A 180 17.92 5.52 -18.45
CA GLU A 180 17.42 5.18 -19.79
C GLU A 180 16.22 6.01 -20.24
N THR A 181 15.33 6.40 -19.32
CA THR A 181 14.20 7.27 -19.67
C THR A 181 14.70 8.65 -20.12
N ARG A 182 15.69 9.24 -19.41
CA ARG A 182 16.27 10.53 -19.78
C ARG A 182 17.02 10.43 -21.12
N ASP A 183 17.85 9.39 -21.27
CA ASP A 183 18.61 9.15 -22.49
C ASP A 183 17.70 8.98 -23.72
N ALA A 184 16.54 8.32 -23.55
CA ALA A 184 15.55 8.15 -24.59
C ALA A 184 14.88 9.48 -24.97
N ILE A 185 14.48 10.30 -23.98
CA ILE A 185 13.90 11.63 -24.23
C ILE A 185 14.89 12.52 -24.98
N ASP A 186 16.13 12.62 -24.49
CA ASP A 186 17.17 13.47 -25.07
C ASP A 186 17.51 13.04 -26.51
N ALA A 187 17.59 11.73 -26.77
CA ALA A 187 17.82 11.21 -28.11
C ALA A 187 16.69 11.57 -29.07
N LEU A 188 15.43 11.39 -28.66
CA LEU A 188 14.26 11.69 -29.49
C LEU A 188 14.13 13.17 -29.80
N LEU A 189 14.32 14.06 -28.80
CA LEU A 189 14.29 15.51 -29.00
C LEU A 189 15.41 15.98 -29.94
N ALA A 190 16.56 15.30 -29.91
CA ALA A 190 17.69 15.55 -30.81
C ALA A 190 17.54 14.89 -32.19
N GLY A 191 16.44 14.19 -32.48
CA GLY A 191 16.22 13.47 -33.74
C GLY A 191 17.16 12.27 -33.95
N LYS A 192 17.66 11.68 -32.86
CA LYS A 192 18.55 10.51 -32.86
C LYS A 192 17.78 9.23 -32.48
N PRO A 193 18.26 8.04 -32.90
CA PRO A 193 17.72 6.78 -32.41
C PRO A 193 17.84 6.67 -30.88
N VAL A 194 16.84 6.08 -30.24
CA VAL A 194 16.88 5.77 -28.81
C VAL A 194 17.99 4.73 -28.56
N PRO A 195 18.95 4.96 -27.64
CA PRO A 195 20.08 4.05 -27.43
C PRO A 195 19.65 2.63 -27.03
N VAL A 196 18.62 2.52 -26.20
CA VAL A 196 18.03 1.26 -25.74
C VAL A 196 16.50 1.41 -25.76
N GLU A 197 15.86 0.91 -26.81
CA GLU A 197 14.40 1.05 -27.00
C GLU A 197 13.56 0.24 -26.01
N THR A 198 14.12 -0.84 -25.43
CA THR A 198 13.41 -1.68 -24.47
C THR A 198 14.34 -2.17 -23.39
N THR A 199 13.93 -2.01 -22.13
CA THR A 199 14.63 -2.56 -20.97
C THR A 199 13.74 -3.54 -20.22
N LYS A 200 14.36 -4.38 -19.39
CA LYS A 200 13.61 -5.04 -18.32
C LYS A 200 13.15 -3.99 -17.30
N VAL A 201 12.04 -4.28 -16.63
CA VAL A 201 11.44 -3.45 -15.59
C VAL A 201 11.38 -4.21 -14.28
N PHE A 202 11.47 -3.50 -13.17
CA PHE A 202 11.44 -4.05 -11.81
C PHE A 202 10.50 -3.21 -10.95
N GLY A 203 9.66 -3.88 -10.16
CA GLY A 203 8.66 -3.25 -9.31
C GLY A 203 7.56 -4.22 -8.90
N CYS A 204 6.54 -3.72 -8.19
CA CYS A 204 5.39 -4.53 -7.84
C CYS A 204 4.54 -4.85 -9.07
N SER A 205 4.08 -6.09 -9.20
CA SER A 205 3.12 -6.47 -10.25
C SER A 205 1.83 -5.66 -10.10
N VAL A 206 1.19 -5.33 -11.23
CA VAL A 206 -0.14 -4.70 -11.24
C VAL A 206 -1.15 -5.51 -10.43
N LYS A 207 -1.99 -4.79 -9.68
CA LYS A 207 -3.10 -5.35 -8.89
C LYS A 207 -4.33 -5.47 -9.79
N TRP A 208 -4.32 -6.50 -10.64
CA TRP A 208 -5.43 -6.81 -11.53
C TRP A 208 -6.70 -7.14 -10.74
N SER A 209 -7.85 -6.74 -11.25
CA SER A 209 -9.20 -7.00 -10.69
C SER A 209 -9.49 -8.49 -10.50
N SER A 210 -8.86 -9.36 -11.28
CA SER A 210 -8.91 -10.83 -11.08
C SER A 210 -8.31 -11.29 -9.75
N LYS A 211 -7.54 -10.44 -9.06
CA LYS A 211 -6.98 -10.71 -7.73
C LYS A 211 -7.90 -10.28 -6.57
N ARG A 212 -9.06 -9.66 -6.83
CA ARG A 212 -10.04 -9.28 -5.78
C ARG A 212 -10.45 -10.48 -4.92
N GLU A 213 -10.71 -11.62 -5.55
CA GLU A 213 -11.06 -12.86 -4.82
C GLU A 213 -9.94 -13.30 -3.89
N ASN A 214 -8.69 -13.25 -4.37
CA ASN A 214 -7.54 -13.56 -3.54
C ASN A 214 -7.39 -12.58 -2.37
N ALA A 215 -7.58 -11.27 -2.60
CA ALA A 215 -7.55 -10.29 -1.53
C ALA A 215 -8.61 -10.59 -0.45
N ALA A 216 -9.82 -10.97 -0.85
CA ALA A 216 -10.88 -11.40 0.07
C ALA A 216 -10.52 -12.68 0.84
N GLU A 217 -9.91 -13.68 0.19
CA GLU A 217 -9.43 -14.90 0.86
C GLU A 217 -8.39 -14.60 1.95
N PHE A 218 -7.52 -13.61 1.74
CA PHE A 218 -6.55 -13.18 2.76
C PHE A 218 -7.26 -12.53 3.96
N ILE A 219 -8.31 -11.73 3.72
CA ILE A 219 -9.14 -11.17 4.80
C ILE A 219 -9.77 -12.29 5.62
N GLU A 220 -10.37 -13.29 4.97
CA GLU A 220 -10.96 -14.45 5.67
C GLU A 220 -9.91 -15.23 6.46
N ARG A 221 -8.71 -15.43 5.89
CA ARG A 221 -7.60 -16.07 6.58
C ARG A 221 -7.17 -15.30 7.83
N TRP A 222 -7.07 -13.98 7.73
CA TRP A 222 -6.74 -13.13 8.88
C TRP A 222 -7.89 -13.07 9.90
N ASN A 223 -9.14 -13.16 9.45
CA ASN A 223 -10.30 -13.23 10.34
C ASN A 223 -10.34 -14.53 11.16
N ALA A 224 -9.76 -15.61 10.62
CA ALA A 224 -9.62 -16.89 11.32
C ALA A 224 -8.41 -16.96 12.27
N GLU A 225 -7.55 -15.94 12.32
CA GLU A 225 -6.41 -15.92 13.24
C GLU A 225 -6.90 -15.87 14.70
N PRO A 226 -6.29 -16.62 15.62
CA PRO A 226 -6.72 -16.64 17.01
C PRO A 226 -6.44 -15.32 17.70
N SER A 227 -7.45 -14.75 18.34
CA SER A 227 -7.28 -13.65 19.31
C SER A 227 -6.92 -14.21 20.69
N ALA A 228 -5.71 -13.88 21.17
CA ALA A 228 -5.29 -14.20 22.52
C ALA A 228 -5.44 -12.99 23.45
N LEU A 229 -5.87 -13.23 24.69
CA LEU A 229 -5.97 -12.23 25.75
C LEU A 229 -5.17 -12.68 26.97
N SER A 230 -4.18 -11.86 27.33
CA SER A 230 -3.34 -12.05 28.52
C SER A 230 -3.72 -11.04 29.60
N LEU A 231 -3.44 -11.38 30.86
CA LEU A 231 -3.51 -10.41 31.94
C LEU A 231 -2.25 -9.54 31.93
N LEU A 232 -2.40 -8.28 32.31
CA LEU A 232 -1.31 -7.30 32.38
C LEU A 232 -1.28 -6.65 33.75
N GLU A 233 -0.14 -6.74 34.41
CA GLU A 233 0.17 -6.09 35.69
C GLU A 233 0.78 -4.70 35.46
N LEU A 234 0.87 -3.89 36.53
CA LEU A 234 1.32 -2.50 36.44
C LEU A 234 2.77 -2.34 35.96
N ASP A 235 3.69 -3.18 36.41
CA ASP A 235 5.11 -3.17 36.03
C ASP A 235 5.31 -3.50 34.54
N GLN A 236 4.50 -4.41 34.01
CA GLN A 236 4.50 -4.75 32.58
C GLN A 236 4.00 -3.57 31.74
N LEU A 237 3.08 -2.77 32.28
CA LEU A 237 2.50 -1.59 31.65
C LEU A 237 3.56 -0.48 31.45
N GLU A 238 4.40 -0.25 32.46
CA GLU A 238 5.54 0.67 32.38
C GLU A 238 6.57 0.19 31.33
N SER A 239 6.81 -1.12 31.25
CA SER A 239 7.69 -1.73 30.23
C SER A 239 7.14 -1.54 28.80
N LEU A 240 5.81 -1.68 28.63
CA LEU A 240 5.17 -1.41 27.34
C LEU A 240 5.43 0.03 26.89
N ARG A 241 5.27 0.99 27.81
CA ARG A 241 5.47 2.42 27.56
C ARG A 241 6.92 2.80 27.29
N LYS A 242 7.86 2.14 27.95
CA LYS A 242 9.30 2.37 27.76
C LYS A 242 9.80 1.91 26.39
N ASN A 243 9.14 0.90 25.81
CA ASN A 243 9.48 0.30 24.51
C ASN A 243 10.99 0.00 24.35
N ASP A 244 11.47 -0.95 25.15
CA ASP A 244 12.84 -1.48 25.04
C ASP A 244 13.05 -2.43 23.83
N SER A 245 12.09 -2.50 22.89
CA SER A 245 12.19 -3.31 21.67
C SER A 245 12.65 -2.48 20.47
N GLU A 246 13.02 -3.15 19.40
CA GLU A 246 13.36 -2.52 18.10
C GLU A 246 12.12 -2.16 17.26
N ASN A 247 10.92 -2.56 17.69
CA ASN A 247 9.69 -2.30 16.96
C ASN A 247 9.12 -0.92 17.30
N LEU A 248 8.55 -0.26 16.30
CA LEU A 248 7.61 0.81 16.52
C LEU A 248 6.33 0.24 17.15
N ARG A 249 5.97 0.71 18.35
CA ARG A 249 4.85 0.15 19.11
C ARG A 249 3.64 1.07 19.11
N LEU A 250 2.52 0.57 18.57
CA LEU A 250 1.21 1.18 18.74
C LEU A 250 0.55 0.62 20.00
N ILE A 251 0.26 1.47 20.97
CA ILE A 251 -0.49 1.11 22.19
C ILE A 251 -1.86 1.76 22.10
N ASN A 252 -2.94 0.98 22.17
CA ASN A 252 -4.30 1.50 22.27
C ASN A 252 -4.96 1.02 23.57
N VAL A 253 -5.46 1.97 24.35
CA VAL A 253 -6.20 1.73 25.59
C VAL A 253 -7.68 1.89 25.33
N TRP A 254 -8.46 0.88 25.70
CA TRP A 254 -9.87 0.79 25.31
C TRP A 254 -10.71 0.05 26.36
N ALA A 255 -12.04 0.02 26.16
CA ALA A 255 -12.93 -0.84 26.94
C ALA A 255 -14.19 -1.23 26.15
N THR A 256 -14.78 -2.39 26.46
CA THR A 256 -15.97 -2.92 25.75
C THR A 256 -17.23 -2.07 25.94
N TRP A 257 -17.29 -1.27 27.00
CA TRP A 257 -18.38 -0.35 27.31
C TRP A 257 -18.17 1.07 26.73
N CYS A 258 -17.00 1.34 26.15
CA CYS A 258 -16.67 2.62 25.55
C CYS A 258 -17.10 2.62 24.07
N GLY A 259 -18.16 3.36 23.74
CA GLY A 259 -18.70 3.46 22.38
C GLY A 259 -17.67 3.85 21.31
N PRO A 260 -16.92 4.97 21.50
CA PRO A 260 -15.91 5.39 20.55
C PRO A 260 -14.78 4.37 20.37
N CYS A 261 -14.37 3.68 21.44
CA CYS A 261 -13.39 2.59 21.38
C CYS A 261 -13.85 1.43 20.49
N VAL A 262 -15.11 1.03 20.62
CA VAL A 262 -15.70 -0.05 19.80
C VAL A 262 -15.80 0.36 18.33
N ALA A 263 -16.04 1.64 18.07
CA ALA A 263 -16.17 2.20 16.72
C ALA A 263 -14.83 2.23 15.97
N GLU A 264 -13.72 2.63 16.60
CA GLU A 264 -12.39 2.69 15.97
C GLU A 264 -11.65 1.33 15.91
N PHE A 265 -12.10 0.33 16.68
CA PHE A 265 -11.36 -0.93 16.81
C PHE A 265 -11.09 -1.65 15.47
N PRO A 266 -12.00 -1.68 14.48
CA PRO A 266 -11.70 -2.23 13.16
C PRO A 266 -10.50 -1.55 12.48
N ASP A 267 -10.34 -0.23 12.62
CA ASP A 267 -9.19 0.49 12.04
C ASP A 267 -7.87 0.05 12.68
N LEU A 268 -7.87 -0.26 13.99
CA LEU A 268 -6.69 -0.83 14.66
C LEU A 268 -6.31 -2.21 14.10
N VAL A 269 -7.30 -3.04 13.79
CA VAL A 269 -7.08 -4.37 13.21
C VAL A 269 -6.51 -4.24 11.80
N ASP A 270 -7.01 -3.31 11.00
CA ASP A 270 -6.51 -3.06 9.65
C ASP A 270 -5.10 -2.48 9.68
N ILE A 271 -4.82 -1.49 10.54
CA ILE A 271 -3.48 -0.93 10.75
C ILE A 271 -2.50 -2.02 11.22
N HIS A 272 -2.91 -2.89 12.15
CA HIS A 272 -2.10 -4.04 12.54
C HIS A 272 -1.76 -4.91 11.33
N ARG A 273 -2.75 -5.32 10.55
CA ARG A 273 -2.56 -6.17 9.37
C ARG A 273 -1.68 -5.51 8.30
N GLN A 274 -1.82 -4.19 8.16
CA GLN A 274 -1.09 -3.38 7.20
C GLN A 274 0.40 -3.34 7.50
N TYR A 275 0.79 -3.08 8.76
CA TYR A 275 2.20 -2.82 9.09
C TYR A 275 2.93 -3.95 9.82
N ARG A 276 2.23 -4.99 10.31
CA ARG A 276 2.85 -6.10 11.08
C ARG A 276 3.91 -6.91 10.33
N GLY A 277 4.06 -6.73 9.02
CA GLY A 277 5.16 -7.29 8.23
C GLY A 277 6.47 -6.53 8.36
N ARG A 278 6.48 -5.42 9.10
CA ARG A 278 7.63 -4.52 9.31
C ARG A 278 8.07 -4.53 10.77
N SER A 279 9.06 -3.72 11.13
CA SER A 279 9.47 -3.46 12.53
C SER A 279 8.40 -2.65 13.29
N PHE A 280 7.20 -3.22 13.38
CA PHE A 280 6.00 -2.61 13.91
C PHE A 280 5.17 -3.64 14.66
N GLU A 281 4.59 -3.22 15.78
CA GLU A 281 3.66 -4.05 16.53
C GLU A 281 2.52 -3.25 17.12
N THR A 282 1.40 -3.92 17.32
CA THR A 282 0.19 -3.35 17.92
C THR A 282 -0.11 -4.07 19.22
N VAL A 283 -0.30 -3.29 20.28
CA VAL A 283 -0.65 -3.76 21.61
C VAL A 283 -1.94 -3.05 22.03
N THR A 284 -2.96 -3.82 22.42
CA THR A 284 -4.17 -3.24 23.01
C THR A 284 -4.25 -3.56 24.49
N VAL A 285 -4.72 -2.60 25.30
CA VAL A 285 -4.90 -2.73 26.75
C VAL A 285 -6.35 -2.40 27.10
N SER A 286 -7.12 -3.42 27.46
CA SER A 286 -8.49 -3.27 27.93
C SER A 286 -8.52 -2.81 29.39
N MET A 287 -9.29 -1.75 29.66
CA MET A 287 -9.64 -1.24 31.00
C MET A 287 -10.96 -1.81 31.54
N ASP A 288 -11.48 -2.86 30.91
CA ASP A 288 -12.56 -3.65 31.51
C ASP A 288 -12.12 -4.25 32.85
N LEU A 289 -13.07 -4.61 33.71
CA LEU A 289 -12.74 -5.22 34.99
C LEU A 289 -12.20 -6.66 34.76
N PRO A 290 -11.29 -7.18 35.60
CA PRO A 290 -10.78 -8.55 35.46
C PRO A 290 -11.90 -9.60 35.40
N LYS A 291 -12.99 -9.40 36.17
CA LYS A 291 -14.16 -10.29 36.16
C LYS A 291 -14.94 -10.33 34.83
N THR A 292 -14.72 -9.36 33.93
CA THR A 292 -15.36 -9.29 32.61
C THR A 292 -14.49 -9.86 31.48
N ARG A 293 -13.41 -10.58 31.80
CA ARG A 293 -12.50 -11.22 30.83
C ARG A 293 -13.21 -11.94 29.68
N SER A 294 -14.25 -12.73 29.98
CA SER A 294 -15.00 -13.47 28.95
C SER A 294 -15.69 -12.56 27.93
N ARG A 295 -16.12 -11.36 28.32
CA ARG A 295 -16.70 -10.35 27.42
C ARG A 295 -15.62 -9.76 26.51
N VAL A 296 -14.44 -9.46 27.06
CA VAL A 296 -13.30 -8.95 26.30
C VAL A 296 -12.83 -10.01 25.29
N ASP A 297 -12.70 -11.26 25.71
CA ASP A 297 -12.39 -12.39 24.82
C ASP A 297 -13.40 -12.51 23.67
N ALA A 298 -14.70 -12.43 23.97
CA ALA A 298 -15.75 -12.50 22.97
C ALA A 298 -15.68 -11.32 21.99
N PHE A 299 -15.40 -10.11 22.48
CA PHE A 299 -15.23 -8.93 21.65
C PHE A 299 -14.03 -9.06 20.70
N LEU A 300 -12.86 -9.44 21.22
CA LEU A 300 -11.64 -9.58 20.42
C LEU A 300 -11.81 -10.62 19.31
N LYS A 301 -12.43 -11.77 19.62
CA LYS A 301 -12.79 -12.78 18.62
C LYS A 301 -13.76 -12.25 17.56
N ALA A 302 -14.79 -11.52 17.98
CA ALA A 302 -15.76 -10.94 17.05
C ALA A 302 -15.14 -9.85 16.14
N LYS A 303 -14.07 -9.19 16.60
CA LYS A 303 -13.32 -8.20 15.83
C LYS A 303 -12.13 -8.78 15.06
N ALA A 304 -11.89 -10.10 15.15
CA ALA A 304 -10.71 -10.75 14.58
C ALA A 304 -9.38 -10.07 14.98
N ALA A 305 -9.27 -9.70 16.25
CA ALA A 305 -8.16 -8.95 16.81
C ALA A 305 -6.97 -9.88 17.09
N SER A 306 -6.13 -10.14 16.09
CA SER A 306 -4.98 -11.06 16.21
C SER A 306 -3.69 -10.41 16.72
N MET A 307 -3.70 -9.09 16.95
CA MET A 307 -2.61 -8.39 17.62
C MET A 307 -2.46 -8.81 19.10
N THR A 308 -1.40 -8.34 19.77
CA THR A 308 -1.21 -8.61 21.20
C THR A 308 -2.28 -7.86 22.00
N ASN A 309 -3.11 -8.59 22.75
CA ASN A 309 -4.16 -7.99 23.58
C ASN A 309 -3.96 -8.30 25.07
N TYR A 310 -4.15 -7.28 25.89
CA TYR A 310 -4.07 -7.34 27.33
C TYR A 310 -5.37 -6.90 27.99
N LEU A 311 -5.69 -7.52 29.13
CA LEU A 311 -6.66 -7.04 30.10
C LEU A 311 -5.90 -6.59 31.34
N TYR A 312 -6.05 -5.33 31.72
CA TYR A 312 -5.39 -4.82 32.91
C TYR A 312 -5.95 -5.51 34.17
N ASN A 313 -5.08 -6.16 34.93
CA ASN A 313 -5.47 -7.05 36.03
C ASN A 313 -5.66 -6.31 37.36
N SER A 314 -6.22 -5.10 37.32
CA SER A 314 -6.49 -4.29 38.52
C SER A 314 -7.72 -3.43 38.31
N THR A 315 -8.30 -2.97 39.42
CA THR A 315 -9.39 -1.98 39.40
C THR A 315 -8.88 -0.54 39.50
N ASP A 316 -7.57 -0.35 39.75
CA ASP A 316 -6.95 0.96 39.88
C ASP A 316 -6.65 1.59 38.52
N ARG A 317 -7.65 2.27 37.96
CA ARG A 317 -7.54 2.93 36.66
C ARG A 317 -6.53 4.08 36.66
N TYR A 318 -6.33 4.75 37.79
CA TYR A 318 -5.41 5.87 37.89
C TYR A 318 -3.96 5.40 37.86
N ALA A 319 -3.65 4.24 38.46
CA ALA A 319 -2.36 3.61 38.31
C ALA A 319 -2.03 3.31 36.83
N LEU A 320 -3.00 2.77 36.07
CA LEU A 320 -2.83 2.55 34.62
C LEU A 320 -2.57 3.87 33.88
N ILE A 321 -3.39 4.91 34.13
CA ILE A 321 -3.25 6.22 33.49
C ILE A 321 -1.84 6.79 33.74
N ASN A 322 -1.41 6.82 35.00
CA ASN A 322 -0.12 7.36 35.40
C ASN A 322 1.08 6.53 34.88
N ALA A 323 0.89 5.25 34.58
CA ALA A 323 1.96 4.38 34.09
C ALA A 323 2.19 4.48 32.57
N LEU A 324 1.12 4.71 31.78
CA LEU A 324 1.27 4.93 30.33
C LEU A 324 1.63 6.35 29.98
N ASP A 325 1.17 7.30 30.79
CA ASP A 325 1.21 8.69 30.42
C ASP A 325 1.97 9.54 31.44
N GLY A 326 2.85 10.41 30.92
CA GLY A 326 3.72 11.27 31.73
C GLY A 326 3.00 12.46 32.37
N GLY A 327 1.66 12.52 32.31
CA GLY A 327 0.82 13.52 32.99
C GLY A 327 -0.08 14.38 32.08
N GLU A 328 -0.19 14.06 30.79
CA GLU A 328 -0.99 14.75 29.77
C GLU A 328 -2.38 14.10 29.52
N TRP A 329 -2.52 12.80 29.72
CA TRP A 329 -3.78 12.06 29.52
C TRP A 329 -4.73 12.22 30.71
N ASP A 330 -5.94 12.72 30.45
CA ASP A 330 -6.96 12.94 31.49
C ASP A 330 -7.77 11.67 31.87
N GLY A 331 -7.46 10.52 31.26
CA GLY A 331 -8.15 9.26 31.48
C GLY A 331 -9.32 8.97 30.53
N ALA A 332 -9.64 9.86 29.59
CA ALA A 332 -10.67 9.62 28.59
C ALA A 332 -10.27 8.49 27.63
N LEU A 333 -11.24 7.62 27.30
CA LEU A 333 -11.06 6.53 26.35
C LEU A 333 -11.74 6.83 25.01
N PRO A 334 -11.21 6.33 23.88
CA PRO A 334 -9.95 5.58 23.78
C PRO A 334 -8.72 6.49 23.94
N TYR A 335 -7.57 5.87 24.17
CA TYR A 335 -6.28 6.56 24.21
C TYR A 335 -5.26 5.80 23.36
N THR A 336 -4.65 6.47 22.39
CA THR A 336 -3.71 5.86 21.45
C THR A 336 -2.35 6.52 21.54
N LEU A 337 -1.30 5.71 21.63
CA LEU A 337 0.10 6.12 21.63
C LEU A 337 0.86 5.38 20.54
N LEU A 338 1.71 6.09 19.80
CA LEU A 338 2.75 5.50 18.96
C LEU A 338 4.11 5.79 19.58
N VAL A 339 4.79 4.73 20.01
CA VAL A 339 6.01 4.79 20.81
C VAL A 339 7.15 4.20 20.00
N ALA A 340 8.12 5.04 19.61
CA ALA A 340 9.35 4.61 18.96
C ALA A 340 10.25 3.79 19.91
N PRO A 341 11.19 2.98 19.39
CA PRO A 341 12.22 2.34 20.20
C PRO A 341 12.88 3.33 21.17
N GLY A 342 13.03 2.93 22.44
CA GLY A 342 13.56 3.78 23.51
C GLY A 342 12.54 4.72 24.15
N GLY A 343 11.26 4.61 23.83
CA GLY A 343 10.17 5.21 24.62
C GLY A 343 9.76 6.62 24.21
N LYS A 344 10.24 7.12 23.06
CA LYS A 344 9.79 8.41 22.53
C LYS A 344 8.38 8.26 21.94
N VAL A 345 7.41 9.03 22.43
CA VAL A 345 6.09 9.14 21.80
C VAL A 345 6.20 10.03 20.57
N ILE A 346 5.73 9.53 19.43
CA ILE A 346 5.74 10.25 18.15
C ILE A 346 4.34 10.52 17.61
N TYR A 347 3.31 9.93 18.22
CA TYR A 347 1.90 10.25 17.97
C TYR A 347 1.10 9.94 19.24
N GLN A 348 0.12 10.80 19.56
CA GLN A 348 -0.83 10.57 20.64
C GLN A 348 -2.22 11.07 20.24
N ALA A 349 -3.26 10.36 20.67
CA ALA A 349 -4.65 10.76 20.48
C ALA A 349 -5.49 10.40 21.71
N GLN A 350 -6.21 11.38 22.24
CA GLN A 350 -7.24 11.19 23.26
C GLN A 350 -8.62 11.29 22.61
N GLY A 351 -9.46 10.28 22.84
CA GLY A 351 -10.65 10.05 22.02
C GLY A 351 -10.29 9.29 20.75
N GLN A 352 -11.21 9.27 19.78
CA GLN A 352 -10.98 8.51 18.54
C GLN A 352 -9.78 9.05 17.78
N PHE A 353 -8.88 8.16 17.37
CA PHE A 353 -7.75 8.56 16.53
C PHE A 353 -8.21 8.81 15.09
N ASP A 354 -7.47 9.67 14.37
CA ASP A 354 -7.59 9.82 12.93
C ASP A 354 -6.73 8.74 12.24
N PRO A 355 -7.32 7.78 11.50
CA PRO A 355 -6.56 6.69 10.90
C PRO A 355 -5.49 7.16 9.92
N LEU A 356 -5.74 8.22 9.14
CA LEU A 356 -4.77 8.73 8.18
C LEU A 356 -3.59 9.38 8.90
N GLN A 357 -3.83 10.21 9.91
CA GLN A 357 -2.74 10.82 10.67
C GLN A 357 -1.88 9.79 11.40
N LEU A 358 -2.50 8.74 11.96
CA LEU A 358 -1.77 7.64 12.57
C LEU A 358 -0.93 6.88 11.54
N LYS A 359 -1.51 6.54 10.37
CA LYS A 359 -0.76 5.88 9.28
C LYS A 359 0.40 6.74 8.77
N LYS A 360 0.22 8.06 8.62
CA LYS A 360 1.31 9.00 8.29
C LYS A 360 2.42 9.00 9.32
N ALA A 361 2.09 8.97 10.61
CA ALA A 361 3.09 8.89 11.68
C ALA A 361 3.85 7.55 11.66
N ILE A 362 3.16 6.44 11.37
CA ILE A 362 3.78 5.11 11.22
C ILE A 362 4.74 5.10 10.03
N VAL A 363 4.27 5.48 8.84
CA VAL A 363 5.08 5.49 7.62
C VAL A 363 6.23 6.50 7.71
N GLY A 364 5.99 7.67 8.30
CA GLY A 364 7.03 8.67 8.52
C GLY A 364 8.16 8.22 9.45
N HIS A 365 7.90 7.23 10.32
CA HIS A 365 8.93 6.61 11.15
C HIS A 365 9.59 5.40 10.48
N LEU A 366 8.79 4.54 9.83
CA LEU A 366 9.29 3.31 9.23
C LEU A 366 9.95 3.52 7.85
N GLY A 367 9.68 4.63 7.17
CA GLY A 367 10.11 4.86 5.79
C GLY A 367 9.14 4.27 4.75
N ARG A 368 9.17 4.84 3.55
CA ARG A 368 8.32 4.52 2.38
C ARG A 368 9.00 3.61 1.38
N THR A 369 10.32 3.50 1.43
CA THR A 369 11.12 2.72 0.50
C THR A 369 11.92 1.64 1.24
N TYR A 370 12.62 0.77 0.50
CA TYR A 370 13.43 -0.29 1.10
C TYR A 370 14.77 0.19 1.69
N PHE A 371 15.16 1.44 1.43
CA PHE A 371 16.48 1.98 1.79
C PHE A 371 16.40 3.20 2.72
N GLU A 372 15.20 3.53 3.20
CA GLU A 372 14.96 4.55 4.22
C GLU A 372 15.08 4.01 5.64
#